data_AF-A0A9E2B9F3-F1
#
_entry.id   AF-A0A9E2B9F3-F1
#
_cell.length_a   1.000
_cell.length_b   1.000
_cell.length_c   1.000
_cell.angle_alpha   90.00
_cell.angle_beta   90.00
_cell.angle_gamma   90.00
#
_symmetry.space_group_name_H-M   'P 1'
#
loop_
_entity.id
_entity.type
_entity.pdbx_description
1 polymer ?
#
loop_
_entity_poly.entity_id
_entity_poly.type
_entity_poly.pdbx_seq_one_letter_code
_entity_poly.pdbx_strand_id
1 'polypeptide(L)'
;MSDSFLKILRSTSMLVALLLAHGLFAGAAYAQACSDFGGVLDGDAGDIAPAQLQIDQNCTIRNYPADNSLGTNFSFFTQPGQNPDRWLVVFDNVVHTGQMACNAVLDHKIWFTNGSSTSIKDGCQNLLIPVEKIDKQNPAGQTTATVGVPFTYTLTSPVLFDPATDTVINDFGSNNDLHSVVLTDDLNETGADLSYVSHTASWFSSGAAVPHTFSNVGGLLIFDGFPVIPAGEQIVIELTVVLDNSPANIDGTSFFNTAKWDFGRLIEGVFYEPLPGEWGITPPMTIAGPDLVLRKLGPAFLNLGEFGTFTLDVINIGQFEAWNVTIDDELPLLAGPPFGGMCDTTPTIQSAQVFASDGTTPVPGKGPLTVGTDIAVTYSAAPTCELQITVLTAAGTIGPGERLIIRYDSALDANTENGVALTNVAGATEWFNGDASIAGRQTYTRVLTDGTAGTLTLDHQDAHTVTAALSGSFFNKTVVNVTSGEDPATSAAPGDTLRYALRIRTTDSPLDVIQIVDDLGVLNIIPVYQPGSLAWVAASLPPGADVSNTDPTGGSNGTG
;
A
#
# COMPACT_ATOMS: atom_id res chain seq x y z
N MET A 1 -5.27 -57.34 38.19
CA MET A 1 -5.12 -58.38 37.14
C MET A 1 -4.66 -57.64 35.90
N SER A 2 -3.33 -57.54 35.73
CA SER A 2 -2.51 -58.18 34.66
C SER A 2 -2.65 -57.41 33.33
N ASP A 3 -1.62 -56.96 32.62
CA ASP A 3 -0.17 -57.17 32.66
C ASP A 3 0.49 -56.02 31.86
N SER A 4 1.51 -55.35 32.42
CA SER A 4 2.93 -55.39 32.01
C SER A 4 3.34 -54.58 30.76
N PHE A 5 4.23 -53.59 30.94
CA PHE A 5 5.52 -53.47 30.21
C PHE A 5 6.32 -52.28 30.79
N LEU A 6 7.43 -52.58 31.47
CA LEU A 6 8.27 -51.62 32.21
C LEU A 6 9.61 -51.43 31.49
N LYS A 7 9.89 -50.20 31.07
CA LYS A 7 11.22 -49.63 30.76
C LYS A 7 12.06 -49.53 32.04
N ILE A 8 13.40 -49.48 31.93
CA ILE A 8 14.28 -48.42 32.50
C ILE A 8 15.77 -48.87 32.59
N LEU A 9 16.63 -48.00 32.02
CA LEU A 9 18.03 -47.63 32.31
C LEU A 9 18.98 -48.63 33.01
N ARG A 10 20.22 -48.75 32.48
CA ARG A 10 21.41 -48.08 33.06
C ARG A 10 22.69 -48.22 32.21
N SER A 11 23.27 -47.06 31.96
CA SER A 11 24.65 -46.76 31.56
C SER A 11 25.71 -47.30 32.54
N THR A 12 26.84 -47.77 31.99
CA THR A 12 28.26 -47.51 32.36
C THR A 12 29.14 -48.77 32.42
N SER A 13 30.12 -48.86 31.50
CA SER A 13 31.46 -49.39 31.80
C SER A 13 32.48 -49.01 30.72
N MET A 14 33.46 -48.23 31.18
CA MET A 14 34.88 -48.22 30.77
C MET A 14 35.31 -47.66 29.41
N LEU A 15 35.66 -46.37 29.48
CA LEU A 15 36.79 -45.73 28.83
C LEU A 15 38.13 -46.48 29.08
N VAL A 16 39.10 -46.24 28.20
CA VAL A 16 40.52 -46.70 28.17
C VAL A 16 40.79 -47.97 27.36
N ALA A 17 40.69 -47.84 26.04
CA ALA A 17 41.64 -48.43 25.09
C ALA A 17 42.05 -47.33 24.10
N LEU A 18 43.14 -46.67 24.47
CA LEU A 18 43.79 -45.56 23.81
C LEU A 18 44.59 -46.07 22.59
N LEU A 19 44.52 -45.32 21.49
CA LEU A 19 45.50 -45.25 20.38
C LEU A 19 45.78 -46.54 19.60
N LEU A 20 45.11 -46.76 18.46
CA LEU A 20 45.66 -47.33 17.20
C LEU A 20 44.51 -47.66 16.22
N ALA A 21 43.95 -46.66 15.54
CA ALA A 21 43.27 -46.77 14.23
C ALA A 21 42.62 -45.44 13.80
N HIS A 22 43.37 -44.33 13.87
CA HIS A 22 43.08 -43.17 13.03
C HIS A 22 44.25 -43.05 12.06
N GLY A 23 44.32 -44.03 11.16
CA GLY A 23 45.08 -43.86 9.93
C GLY A 23 44.39 -42.78 9.14
N LEU A 24 44.91 -41.56 9.24
CA LEU A 24 44.79 -40.55 8.21
C LEU A 24 45.18 -41.20 6.88
N PHE A 25 44.21 -41.68 6.12
CA PHE A 25 44.34 -41.66 4.68
C PHE A 25 44.16 -40.21 4.25
N ALA A 26 45.22 -39.42 4.42
CA ALA A 26 45.47 -38.32 3.51
C ALA A 26 45.77 -38.97 2.15
N GLY A 27 44.72 -39.34 1.42
CA GLY A 27 44.85 -39.66 0.01
C GLY A 27 45.45 -38.43 -0.66
N ALA A 28 46.53 -38.62 -1.43
CA ALA A 28 46.95 -37.60 -2.37
C ALA A 28 45.72 -37.19 -3.18
N ALA A 29 45.32 -35.92 -3.11
CA ALA A 29 44.25 -35.40 -3.95
C ALA A 29 44.76 -35.45 -5.40
N TYR A 30 44.44 -36.53 -6.11
CA TYR A 30 44.61 -36.59 -7.54
C TYR A 30 43.74 -35.50 -8.18
N ALA A 31 44.24 -34.84 -9.21
CA ALA A 31 43.40 -33.93 -9.99
C ALA A 31 42.25 -34.72 -10.59
N GLN A 32 41.02 -34.31 -10.31
CA GLN A 32 39.83 -34.87 -10.95
C GLN A 32 39.68 -34.21 -12.33
N ALA A 33 39.21 -34.94 -13.32
CA ALA A 33 38.97 -34.40 -14.66
C ALA A 33 37.54 -33.85 -14.77
N CYS A 34 37.31 -32.86 -15.63
CA CYS A 34 35.93 -32.40 -15.88
C CYS A 34 35.06 -33.52 -16.50
N SER A 35 35.69 -34.42 -17.27
CA SER A 35 35.03 -35.63 -17.75
C SER A 35 34.51 -36.56 -16.64
N ASP A 36 35.10 -36.54 -15.44
CA ASP A 36 34.61 -37.33 -14.29
C ASP A 36 33.22 -36.86 -13.82
N PHE A 37 32.86 -35.61 -14.13
CA PHE A 37 31.57 -35.00 -13.84
C PHE A 37 30.65 -34.94 -15.06
N GLY A 38 31.00 -35.63 -16.16
CA GLY A 38 30.22 -35.59 -17.40
C GLY A 38 30.21 -34.23 -18.09
N GLY A 39 31.18 -33.35 -17.77
CA GLY A 39 31.29 -32.00 -18.35
C GLY A 39 30.52 -30.92 -17.59
N VAL A 40 29.83 -31.25 -16.50
CA VAL A 40 29.11 -30.28 -15.67
C VAL A 40 29.42 -30.51 -14.20
N LEU A 41 29.97 -29.50 -13.53
CA LEU A 41 30.15 -29.47 -12.08
C LEU A 41 29.12 -28.52 -11.47
N ASP A 42 28.17 -29.06 -10.70
CA ASP A 42 26.99 -28.31 -10.24
C ASP A 42 26.81 -28.40 -8.72
N GLY A 43 27.00 -27.25 -8.04
CA GLY A 43 26.83 -27.16 -6.59
C GLY A 43 25.40 -27.46 -6.11
N ASP A 44 24.37 -27.13 -6.91
CA ASP A 44 22.97 -27.40 -6.55
C ASP A 44 22.59 -28.87 -6.75
N ALA A 45 23.31 -29.58 -7.63
CA ALA A 45 23.22 -31.04 -7.76
C ALA A 45 23.92 -31.77 -6.60
N GLY A 46 24.60 -31.04 -5.71
CA GLY A 46 25.33 -31.59 -4.57
C GLY A 46 26.77 -31.98 -4.89
N ASP A 47 27.32 -31.56 -6.03
CA ASP A 47 28.71 -31.85 -6.37
C ASP A 47 29.67 -31.09 -5.43
N ILE A 48 30.53 -31.85 -4.76
CA ILE A 48 31.54 -31.28 -3.86
C ILE A 48 32.67 -30.70 -4.72
N ALA A 49 32.95 -29.40 -4.53
CA ALA A 49 34.04 -28.71 -5.20
C ALA A 49 35.39 -29.44 -5.01
N PRO A 50 36.01 -29.96 -6.09
CA PRO A 50 37.29 -30.67 -5.98
C PRO A 50 38.42 -29.70 -5.66
N ALA A 51 39.46 -30.15 -4.95
CA ALA A 51 40.61 -29.28 -4.65
C ALA A 51 41.42 -28.91 -5.91
N GLN A 52 41.43 -29.79 -6.91
CA GLN A 52 42.09 -29.64 -8.20
C GLN A 52 41.18 -30.21 -9.30
N LEU A 53 40.85 -29.40 -10.31
CA LEU A 53 40.11 -29.83 -11.49
C LEU A 53 40.98 -29.65 -12.74
N GLN A 54 41.11 -30.72 -13.52
CA GLN A 54 41.73 -30.72 -14.83
C GLN A 54 40.65 -30.57 -15.91
N ILE A 55 40.77 -29.52 -16.71
CA ILE A 55 39.91 -29.30 -17.89
C ILE A 55 40.48 -30.13 -19.03
N ASP A 56 39.74 -31.15 -19.44
CA ASP A 56 40.06 -32.10 -20.51
C ASP A 56 38.99 -32.17 -21.61
N GLN A 57 37.88 -31.45 -21.42
CA GLN A 57 36.79 -31.25 -22.36
C GLN A 57 36.07 -29.91 -22.08
N ASN A 58 35.06 -29.55 -22.86
CA ASN A 58 34.17 -28.43 -22.53
C ASN A 58 33.55 -28.68 -21.15
N CYS A 59 33.56 -27.65 -20.31
CA CYS A 59 33.23 -27.80 -18.90
C CYS A 59 32.34 -26.65 -18.44
N THR A 60 31.17 -26.97 -17.88
CA THR A 60 30.29 -26.00 -17.23
C THR A 60 30.40 -26.16 -15.73
N ILE A 61 30.73 -25.08 -15.03
CA ILE A 61 30.81 -25.02 -13.58
C ILE A 61 29.77 -24.01 -13.12
N ARG A 62 28.84 -24.45 -12.26
CA ARG A 62 27.73 -23.60 -11.86
C ARG A 62 27.30 -23.77 -10.40
N ASN A 63 26.58 -22.76 -9.90
CA ASN A 63 25.93 -22.77 -8.58
C ASN A 63 26.89 -22.94 -7.40
N TYR A 64 27.95 -22.13 -7.37
CA TYR A 64 28.86 -22.01 -6.23
C TYR A 64 28.87 -20.57 -5.71
N PRO A 65 27.78 -20.10 -5.09
CA PRO A 65 27.65 -18.73 -4.59
C PRO A 65 28.61 -18.45 -3.43
N ALA A 66 28.65 -17.21 -2.91
CA ALA A 66 29.58 -16.81 -1.86
C ALA A 66 29.53 -17.72 -0.60
N ASP A 67 28.34 -18.18 -0.21
CA ASP A 67 28.13 -19.07 0.94
C ASP A 67 28.64 -20.50 0.71
N ASN A 68 28.84 -20.89 -0.55
CA ASN A 68 29.44 -22.16 -0.96
C ASN A 68 30.46 -21.91 -2.08
N SER A 69 31.47 -21.09 -1.80
CA SER A 69 32.42 -20.64 -2.80
C SER A 69 33.25 -21.79 -3.41
N LEU A 70 33.60 -21.65 -4.68
CA LEU A 70 34.41 -22.64 -5.39
C LEU A 70 35.91 -22.45 -5.09
N GLY A 71 36.45 -23.25 -4.17
CA GLY A 71 37.87 -23.27 -3.81
C GLY A 71 38.78 -24.05 -4.78
N THR A 72 38.25 -24.53 -5.90
CA THR A 72 38.93 -25.43 -6.84
C THR A 72 40.08 -24.76 -7.58
N ASN A 73 41.24 -25.40 -7.65
CA ASN A 73 42.31 -24.95 -8.53
C ASN A 73 42.16 -25.60 -9.91
N PHE A 74 42.38 -24.84 -10.98
CA PHE A 74 42.21 -25.30 -12.35
C PHE A 74 43.55 -25.52 -13.06
N SER A 75 43.62 -26.63 -13.79
CA SER A 75 44.68 -26.94 -14.76
C SER A 75 44.05 -27.33 -16.09
N PHE A 76 44.72 -27.05 -17.21
CA PHE A 76 44.25 -27.42 -18.54
C PHE A 76 45.07 -28.61 -19.03
N PHE A 77 44.41 -29.62 -19.62
CA PHE A 77 45.09 -30.76 -20.25
C PHE A 77 45.67 -30.39 -21.63
N THR A 78 46.42 -29.30 -21.69
CA THR A 78 47.13 -28.86 -22.90
C THR A 78 48.63 -28.90 -22.71
N GLN A 79 49.33 -29.45 -23.70
CA GLN A 79 50.80 -29.48 -23.73
C GLN A 79 51.26 -28.99 -25.11
N PRO A 80 52.21 -28.03 -25.18
CA PRO A 80 52.81 -27.61 -26.43
C PRO A 80 53.35 -28.82 -27.20
N GLY A 81 52.78 -29.10 -28.38
CA GLY A 81 53.20 -30.19 -29.27
C GLY A 81 52.56 -31.57 -29.04
N GLN A 82 51.59 -31.72 -28.13
CA GLN A 82 50.87 -33.00 -27.93
C GLN A 82 49.35 -32.89 -28.07
N ASN A 83 48.71 -31.89 -27.45
CA ASN A 83 47.26 -31.70 -27.54
C ASN A 83 46.92 -30.29 -28.06
N PRO A 84 46.45 -30.16 -29.32
CA PRO A 84 46.02 -28.88 -29.88
C PRO A 84 44.59 -28.50 -29.47
N ASP A 85 43.86 -29.34 -28.73
CA ASP A 85 42.47 -29.07 -28.39
C ASP A 85 42.34 -27.82 -27.52
N ARG A 86 41.22 -27.11 -27.73
CA ARG A 86 40.81 -25.92 -26.99
C ARG A 86 39.39 -26.12 -26.53
N TRP A 87 39.14 -25.78 -25.28
CA TRP A 87 37.87 -26.02 -24.61
C TRP A 87 37.24 -24.72 -24.16
N LEU A 88 35.91 -24.72 -24.14
CA LEU A 88 35.12 -23.69 -23.49
C LEU A 88 34.91 -24.08 -22.03
N VAL A 89 35.24 -23.17 -21.12
CA VAL A 89 34.93 -23.30 -19.69
C VAL A 89 33.91 -22.24 -19.32
N VAL A 90 32.73 -22.68 -18.89
CA VAL A 90 31.62 -21.82 -18.48
C VAL A 90 31.58 -21.74 -16.97
N PHE A 91 31.51 -20.53 -16.44
CA PHE A 91 31.29 -20.22 -15.03
C PHE A 91 29.99 -19.45 -14.91
N ASP A 92 29.03 -20.05 -14.22
CA ASP A 92 27.67 -19.52 -14.09
C ASP A 92 27.21 -19.49 -12.63
N ASN A 93 27.00 -18.31 -12.05
CA ASN A 93 26.72 -18.16 -10.62
C ASN A 93 27.82 -18.78 -9.73
N VAL A 94 29.08 -18.41 -9.96
CA VAL A 94 30.26 -18.98 -9.30
C VAL A 94 31.15 -17.91 -8.68
N VAL A 95 31.33 -17.96 -7.36
CA VAL A 95 32.39 -17.24 -6.64
C VAL A 95 33.63 -18.13 -6.56
N HIS A 96 34.59 -17.92 -7.45
CA HIS A 96 35.83 -18.71 -7.50
C HIS A 96 36.94 -18.13 -6.62
N THR A 97 37.49 -18.91 -5.69
CA THR A 97 38.58 -18.47 -4.79
C THR A 97 39.90 -19.20 -5.02
N GLY A 98 39.88 -20.31 -5.79
CA GLY A 98 41.05 -21.10 -6.13
C GLY A 98 41.99 -20.45 -7.15
N GLN A 99 43.07 -21.13 -7.52
CA GLN A 99 44.05 -20.65 -8.50
C GLN A 99 43.72 -21.17 -9.90
N MET A 100 43.91 -20.32 -10.92
CA MET A 100 43.84 -20.71 -12.33
C MET A 100 45.15 -20.26 -13.00
N ALA A 101 45.84 -21.19 -13.67
CA ALA A 101 47.14 -20.92 -14.27
C ALA A 101 47.01 -20.17 -15.62
N CYS A 102 46.69 -18.86 -15.58
CA CYS A 102 46.42 -18.01 -16.75
C CYS A 102 47.56 -17.96 -17.81
N ASN A 103 48.79 -18.33 -17.47
CA ASN A 103 49.94 -18.31 -18.39
C ASN A 103 50.04 -19.55 -19.31
N ALA A 104 49.31 -20.63 -19.02
CA ALA A 104 49.31 -21.89 -19.76
C ALA A 104 48.02 -22.10 -20.59
N VAL A 105 47.15 -21.10 -20.61
CA VAL A 105 45.78 -21.14 -21.18
C VAL A 105 45.75 -20.66 -22.63
N LEU A 106 46.87 -20.72 -23.35
CA LEU A 106 46.98 -20.26 -24.74
C LEU A 106 45.82 -20.88 -25.56
N ASP A 107 44.91 -20.02 -26.01
CA ASP A 107 43.71 -20.24 -26.82
C ASP A 107 42.49 -20.97 -26.20
N HIS A 108 42.42 -21.28 -24.89
CA HIS A 108 41.12 -21.69 -24.30
C HIS A 108 40.20 -20.48 -24.14
N LYS A 109 38.89 -20.74 -24.10
CA LYS A 109 37.87 -19.69 -23.91
C LYS A 109 37.20 -19.85 -22.57
N ILE A 110 37.00 -18.73 -21.89
CA ILE A 110 36.32 -18.70 -20.60
C ILE A 110 35.10 -17.79 -20.73
N TRP A 111 33.97 -18.32 -20.28
CA TRP A 111 32.68 -17.66 -20.28
C TRP A 111 32.25 -17.42 -18.84
N PHE A 112 32.07 -16.15 -18.46
CA PHE A 112 31.64 -15.79 -17.11
C PHE A 112 30.28 -15.10 -17.17
N THR A 113 29.32 -15.63 -16.41
CA THR A 113 27.99 -15.04 -16.25
C THR A 113 27.55 -15.08 -14.79
N ASN A 114 26.57 -14.24 -14.48
CA ASN A 114 25.78 -14.24 -13.25
C ASN A 114 26.65 -14.06 -12.01
N GLY A 115 27.43 -12.98 -11.99
CA GLY A 115 28.31 -12.63 -10.86
C GLY A 115 29.64 -13.39 -10.79
N SER A 116 29.94 -14.25 -11.78
CA SER A 116 31.16 -15.07 -11.78
C SER A 116 32.47 -14.32 -12.08
N SER A 117 32.39 -13.01 -12.40
CA SER A 117 33.56 -12.19 -12.74
C SER A 117 34.29 -11.58 -11.54
N THR A 118 33.68 -11.61 -10.34
CA THR A 118 34.17 -10.89 -9.14
C THR A 118 35.50 -11.40 -8.56
N SER A 119 36.09 -12.46 -9.13
CA SER A 119 37.36 -13.05 -8.70
C SER A 119 38.33 -13.36 -9.84
N ILE A 120 38.19 -12.70 -10.99
CA ILE A 120 39.15 -12.82 -12.10
C ILE A 120 40.53 -12.35 -11.63
N LYS A 121 41.48 -13.29 -11.54
CA LYS A 121 42.86 -12.99 -11.14
C LYS A 121 43.62 -12.26 -12.24
N ASP A 122 44.47 -11.31 -11.85
CA ASP A 122 45.36 -10.56 -12.73
C ASP A 122 46.10 -11.51 -13.70
N GLY A 123 45.87 -11.32 -15.01
CA GLY A 123 46.48 -12.11 -16.08
C GLY A 123 45.52 -12.95 -16.95
N CYS A 124 44.26 -13.14 -16.57
CA CYS A 124 43.25 -13.88 -17.36
C CYS A 124 42.35 -12.98 -18.26
N GLN A 125 42.55 -11.66 -18.26
CA GLN A 125 41.66 -10.69 -18.91
C GLN A 125 41.56 -10.83 -20.44
N ASN A 126 42.62 -11.29 -21.12
CA ASN A 126 42.64 -11.47 -22.58
C ASN A 126 41.83 -12.71 -23.07
N LEU A 127 41.29 -13.51 -22.16
CA LEU A 127 40.54 -14.74 -22.46
C LEU A 127 39.02 -14.57 -22.28
N LEU A 128 38.60 -13.39 -21.82
CA LEU A 128 37.21 -13.06 -21.58
C LEU A 128 36.51 -12.80 -22.90
N ILE A 129 35.43 -13.54 -23.13
CA ILE A 129 34.49 -13.22 -24.20
C ILE A 129 33.38 -12.36 -23.58
N PRO A 130 33.07 -11.17 -24.13
CA PRO A 130 31.86 -10.45 -23.76
C PRO A 130 30.64 -11.37 -23.84
N VAL A 131 29.77 -11.24 -22.85
CA VAL A 131 28.55 -12.03 -22.73
C VAL A 131 27.36 -11.15 -22.97
N GLU A 132 26.31 -11.75 -23.49
CA GLU A 132 25.03 -11.10 -23.66
C GLU A 132 24.29 -11.05 -22.31
N LYS A 133 23.50 -9.99 -22.13
CA LYS A 133 22.68 -9.77 -20.94
C LYS A 133 21.22 -9.50 -21.32
N ILE A 134 20.31 -9.74 -20.37
CA ILE A 134 18.98 -9.12 -20.36
C ILE A 134 19.07 -7.81 -19.55
N ASP A 135 18.75 -6.68 -20.16
CA ASP A 135 18.49 -5.45 -19.41
C ASP A 135 17.02 -5.44 -18.96
N LYS A 136 16.78 -5.70 -17.68
CA LYS A 136 15.44 -5.76 -17.09
C LYS A 136 15.21 -4.56 -16.19
N GLN A 137 14.18 -3.79 -16.51
CA GLN A 137 13.90 -2.52 -15.86
C GLN A 137 12.48 -2.50 -15.27
N ASN A 138 12.34 -1.79 -14.15
CA ASN A 138 11.04 -1.38 -13.62
C ASN A 138 10.37 -0.40 -14.60
N PRO A 139 9.05 -0.16 -14.49
CA PRO A 139 8.42 0.94 -15.20
C PRO A 139 9.20 2.24 -14.99
N ALA A 140 9.34 3.04 -16.05
CA ALA A 140 10.20 4.22 -16.03
C ALA A 140 9.82 5.20 -14.89
N GLY A 141 10.78 5.50 -14.02
CA GLY A 141 10.59 6.41 -12.87
C GLY A 141 9.80 5.81 -11.70
N GLN A 142 9.43 4.53 -11.76
CA GLN A 142 8.64 3.86 -10.73
C GLN A 142 9.54 3.03 -9.81
N THR A 143 9.57 3.39 -8.52
CA THR A 143 10.29 2.67 -7.46
C THR A 143 9.34 1.98 -6.47
N THR A 144 8.04 2.16 -6.64
CA THR A 144 7.00 1.61 -5.76
C THR A 144 5.91 0.93 -6.57
N ALA A 145 5.28 -0.10 -6.01
CA ALA A 145 4.09 -0.74 -6.57
C ALA A 145 3.03 -0.89 -5.48
N THR A 146 1.76 -0.93 -5.87
CA THR A 146 0.65 -1.12 -4.92
C THR A 146 -0.13 -2.38 -5.25
N VAL A 147 -0.69 -3.01 -4.23
CA VAL A 147 -1.41 -4.28 -4.35
C VAL A 147 -2.59 -4.13 -5.31
N GLY A 148 -2.73 -5.10 -6.22
CA GLY A 148 -3.85 -5.22 -7.14
C GLY A 148 -3.88 -4.22 -8.31
N VAL A 149 -2.88 -3.33 -8.42
CA VAL A 149 -2.68 -2.46 -9.58
C VAL A 149 -1.58 -3.06 -10.48
N PRO A 150 -1.88 -3.42 -11.74
CA PRO A 150 -0.88 -3.98 -12.64
C PRO A 150 0.24 -2.98 -12.99
N PHE A 151 1.44 -3.50 -13.19
CA PHE A 151 2.60 -2.73 -13.66
C PHE A 151 3.46 -3.59 -14.60
N THR A 152 4.27 -2.94 -15.43
CA THR A 152 4.95 -3.60 -16.56
C THR A 152 6.47 -3.47 -16.45
N TYR A 153 7.16 -4.61 -16.37
CA TYR A 153 8.60 -4.68 -16.54
C TYR A 153 8.96 -4.61 -18.02
N THR A 154 10.12 -4.01 -18.33
CA THR A 154 10.68 -4.04 -19.68
C THR A 154 11.96 -4.86 -19.67
N LEU A 155 12.01 -5.91 -20.48
CA LEU A 155 13.18 -6.76 -20.68
C LEU A 155 13.71 -6.51 -22.11
N THR A 156 14.90 -5.95 -22.23
CA THR A 156 15.59 -5.77 -23.52
C THR A 156 16.73 -6.77 -23.63
N SER A 157 16.74 -7.60 -24.67
CA SER A 157 17.78 -8.62 -24.86
C SER A 157 18.02 -8.95 -26.34
N PRO A 158 19.23 -9.37 -26.73
CA PRO A 158 20.46 -9.22 -25.97
C PRO A 158 20.89 -7.76 -25.83
N VAL A 159 21.54 -7.42 -24.72
CA VAL A 159 22.40 -6.23 -24.61
C VAL A 159 23.84 -6.67 -24.40
N LEU A 160 24.80 -5.85 -24.82
CA LEU A 160 26.21 -6.14 -24.56
C LEU A 160 26.56 -5.79 -23.12
N PHE A 161 27.20 -6.73 -22.42
CA PHE A 161 27.65 -6.55 -21.04
C PHE A 161 29.16 -6.82 -20.95
N ASP A 162 29.88 -5.87 -20.37
CA ASP A 162 31.27 -6.07 -19.98
C ASP A 162 31.34 -6.44 -18.49
N PRO A 163 31.57 -7.73 -18.17
CA PRO A 163 31.58 -8.21 -16.79
C PRO A 163 32.78 -7.71 -15.97
N ALA A 164 33.80 -7.12 -16.59
CA ALA A 164 34.96 -6.56 -15.90
C ALA A 164 34.71 -5.14 -15.38
N THR A 165 33.87 -4.37 -16.08
CA THR A 165 33.54 -2.98 -15.74
C THR A 165 32.11 -2.80 -15.23
N ASP A 166 31.31 -3.87 -15.26
CA ASP A 166 29.87 -3.87 -14.94
C ASP A 166 29.09 -2.86 -15.79
N THR A 167 29.52 -2.69 -17.06
CA THR A 167 28.89 -1.75 -17.99
C THR A 167 27.93 -2.46 -18.94
N VAL A 168 26.74 -1.90 -19.06
CA VAL A 168 25.71 -2.33 -20.00
C VAL A 168 25.68 -1.35 -21.18
N ILE A 169 25.80 -1.87 -22.39
CA ILE A 169 25.61 -1.12 -23.63
C ILE A 169 24.28 -1.57 -24.24
N ASN A 170 23.26 -0.74 -24.08
CA ASN A 170 21.88 -1.04 -24.49
C ASN A 170 21.49 -0.44 -25.86
N ASP A 171 22.41 0.27 -26.54
CA ASP A 171 22.12 0.86 -27.86
C ASP A 171 22.33 -0.14 -29.02
N PHE A 172 22.89 -1.33 -28.75
CA PHE A 172 23.17 -2.37 -29.73
C PHE A 172 22.97 -3.76 -29.15
N GLY A 173 22.45 -4.68 -29.96
CA GLY A 173 22.37 -6.11 -29.63
C GLY A 173 23.73 -6.82 -29.64
N SER A 174 23.70 -8.15 -29.55
CA SER A 174 24.91 -8.97 -29.62
C SER A 174 25.64 -8.78 -30.96
N ASN A 175 26.98 -8.90 -30.95
CA ASN A 175 27.76 -8.97 -32.18
C ASN A 175 27.61 -10.31 -32.94
N ASN A 176 26.88 -11.27 -32.37
CA ASN A 176 26.66 -12.59 -32.93
C ASN A 176 25.16 -12.85 -33.11
N ASP A 177 24.83 -13.71 -34.06
CA ASP A 177 23.48 -14.26 -34.17
C ASP A 177 23.22 -15.16 -32.95
N LEU A 178 22.06 -14.97 -32.30
CA LEU A 178 21.63 -15.82 -31.20
C LEU A 178 20.54 -16.77 -31.67
N HIS A 179 20.73 -18.05 -31.33
CA HIS A 179 19.87 -19.16 -31.69
C HIS A 179 19.21 -19.72 -30.44
N SER A 180 18.07 -20.41 -30.61
CA SER A 180 17.42 -21.20 -29.55
C SER A 180 17.30 -20.48 -28.21
N VAL A 181 16.88 -19.22 -28.24
CA VAL A 181 16.79 -18.39 -27.02
C VAL A 181 15.65 -18.94 -26.15
N VAL A 182 15.98 -19.27 -24.90
CA VAL A 182 15.03 -19.65 -23.87
C VAL A 182 15.16 -18.67 -22.72
N LEU A 183 14.08 -17.95 -22.40
CA LEU A 183 14.03 -17.00 -21.29
C LEU A 183 13.06 -17.50 -20.23
N THR A 184 13.50 -17.47 -18.98
CA THR A 184 12.70 -17.86 -17.81
C THR A 184 12.60 -16.73 -16.79
N ASP A 185 11.42 -16.57 -16.19
CA ASP A 185 11.14 -15.55 -15.17
C ASP A 185 10.23 -16.20 -14.12
N ASP A 186 10.77 -16.44 -12.92
CA ASP A 186 10.02 -17.08 -11.84
C ASP A 186 9.46 -16.04 -10.88
N LEU A 187 8.16 -15.79 -10.99
CA LEU A 187 7.46 -14.83 -10.15
C LEU A 187 7.42 -15.21 -8.67
N ASN A 188 7.73 -16.48 -8.33
CA ASN A 188 7.79 -16.96 -6.95
C ASN A 188 9.14 -16.67 -6.26
N GLU A 189 10.19 -16.30 -7.02
CA GLU A 189 11.54 -16.02 -6.48
C GLU A 189 11.80 -14.52 -6.29
N THR A 190 10.76 -13.68 -6.28
CA THR A 190 10.92 -12.20 -6.26
C THR A 190 10.97 -11.59 -4.87
N GLY A 191 10.50 -12.31 -3.86
CA GLY A 191 10.28 -11.79 -2.50
C GLY A 191 8.93 -11.09 -2.30
N ALA A 192 8.06 -11.08 -3.33
CA ALA A 192 6.68 -10.63 -3.27
C ALA A 192 5.76 -11.65 -3.96
N ASP A 193 4.47 -11.66 -3.60
CA ASP A 193 3.49 -12.52 -4.26
C ASP A 193 2.98 -11.82 -5.52
N LEU A 194 3.40 -12.32 -6.69
CA LEU A 194 3.10 -11.74 -8.00
C LEU A 194 2.33 -12.72 -8.87
N SER A 195 1.33 -12.20 -9.57
CA SER A 195 0.60 -12.91 -10.61
C SER A 195 0.86 -12.32 -11.99
N TYR A 196 1.05 -13.20 -12.97
CA TYR A 196 1.19 -12.83 -14.37
C TYR A 196 -0.14 -12.30 -14.93
N VAL A 197 -0.09 -11.18 -15.66
CA VAL A 197 -1.25 -10.58 -16.32
C VAL A 197 -1.17 -10.76 -17.84
N SER A 198 -0.12 -10.23 -18.46
CA SER A 198 0.06 -10.26 -19.91
C SER A 198 1.52 -10.02 -20.31
N HIS A 199 1.87 -10.26 -21.57
CA HIS A 199 3.11 -9.79 -22.14
C HIS A 199 2.96 -9.40 -23.61
N THR A 200 3.91 -8.62 -24.12
CA THR A 200 4.17 -8.42 -25.55
C THR A 200 5.64 -8.74 -25.82
N ALA A 201 5.97 -9.17 -27.04
CA ALA A 201 7.35 -9.34 -27.48
C ALA A 201 7.50 -8.73 -28.88
N SER A 202 8.45 -7.81 -29.05
CA SER A 202 8.65 -7.06 -30.29
C SER A 202 10.13 -6.82 -30.59
N TRP A 203 10.46 -6.61 -31.87
CA TRP A 203 11.80 -6.20 -32.29
C TRP A 203 12.04 -4.75 -31.88
N PHE A 204 13.16 -4.48 -31.21
CA PHE A 204 13.51 -3.12 -30.76
C PHE A 204 13.58 -2.12 -31.92
N SER A 205 14.14 -2.54 -33.06
CA SER A 205 14.36 -1.69 -34.24
C SER A 205 13.08 -1.29 -34.99
N SER A 206 12.10 -2.19 -35.06
CA SER A 206 10.91 -2.03 -35.92
C SER A 206 9.58 -1.98 -35.17
N GLY A 207 9.55 -2.39 -33.90
CA GLY A 207 8.33 -2.59 -33.11
C GLY A 207 7.45 -3.75 -33.60
N ALA A 208 7.89 -4.52 -34.60
CA ALA A 208 7.12 -5.65 -35.11
C ALA A 208 7.11 -6.80 -34.08
N ALA A 209 5.98 -7.49 -33.95
CA ALA A 209 5.86 -8.62 -33.04
C ALA A 209 6.83 -9.76 -33.39
N VAL A 210 7.46 -10.34 -32.37
CA VAL A 210 8.38 -11.48 -32.52
C VAL A 210 7.60 -12.77 -32.27
N PRO A 211 7.55 -13.72 -33.22
CA PRO A 211 6.96 -15.04 -32.97
C PRO A 211 7.71 -15.78 -31.86
N HIS A 212 6.98 -16.37 -30.93
CA HIS A 212 7.54 -17.18 -29.84
C HIS A 212 6.46 -18.09 -29.25
N THR A 213 6.88 -19.08 -28.47
CA THR A 213 6.02 -19.87 -27.60
C THR A 213 6.11 -19.32 -26.17
N PHE A 214 5.01 -19.46 -25.43
CA PHE A 214 4.94 -19.01 -24.04
C PHE A 214 4.24 -20.08 -23.20
N SER A 215 4.77 -20.31 -21.99
CA SER A 215 4.10 -21.11 -20.98
C SER A 215 4.21 -20.43 -19.61
N ASN A 216 3.17 -20.61 -18.81
CA ASN A 216 3.14 -20.21 -17.40
C ASN A 216 2.68 -21.43 -16.60
N VAL A 217 3.58 -21.97 -15.77
CA VAL A 217 3.30 -23.10 -14.91
C VAL A 217 3.56 -22.68 -13.46
N GLY A 218 2.49 -22.29 -12.76
CA GLY A 218 2.58 -21.94 -11.35
C GLY A 218 3.47 -20.72 -11.05
N GLY A 219 3.52 -19.73 -11.94
CA GLY A 219 4.34 -18.52 -11.76
C GLY A 219 5.71 -18.58 -12.41
N LEU A 220 6.16 -19.76 -12.85
CA LEU A 220 7.33 -19.90 -13.73
C LEU A 220 6.92 -19.59 -15.17
N LEU A 221 7.38 -18.45 -15.67
CA LEU A 221 7.18 -18.00 -17.05
C LEU A 221 8.33 -18.49 -17.92
N ILE A 222 8.01 -19.10 -19.06
CA ILE A 222 9.00 -19.58 -20.02
C ILE A 222 8.62 -19.06 -21.40
N PHE A 223 9.55 -18.32 -22.00
CA PHE A 223 9.50 -17.85 -23.38
C PHE A 223 10.53 -18.61 -24.19
N ASP A 224 10.10 -19.25 -25.27
CA ASP A 224 10.93 -20.12 -26.11
C ASP A 224 10.50 -19.98 -27.58
N GLY A 225 11.15 -20.69 -28.49
CA GLY A 225 10.78 -20.74 -29.90
C GLY A 225 10.94 -19.41 -30.62
N PHE A 226 11.78 -18.51 -30.10
CA PHE A 226 12.15 -17.28 -30.79
C PHE A 226 12.85 -17.61 -32.12
N PRO A 227 12.65 -16.80 -33.18
CA PRO A 227 13.50 -16.86 -34.35
C PRO A 227 14.94 -16.53 -33.98
N VAL A 228 15.87 -16.82 -34.90
CA VAL A 228 17.26 -16.36 -34.77
C VAL A 228 17.25 -14.84 -34.60
N ILE A 229 17.86 -14.34 -33.53
CA ILE A 229 18.06 -12.92 -33.28
C ILE A 229 19.35 -12.55 -34.03
N PRO A 230 19.28 -11.75 -35.12
CA PRO A 230 20.47 -11.40 -35.88
C PRO A 230 21.44 -10.53 -35.06
N ALA A 231 22.71 -10.57 -35.40
CA ALA A 231 23.70 -9.67 -34.83
C ALA A 231 23.26 -8.19 -34.94
N GLY A 232 23.35 -7.46 -33.84
CA GLY A 232 22.97 -6.07 -33.68
C GLY A 232 21.50 -5.83 -33.37
N GLU A 233 20.61 -6.82 -33.55
CA GLU A 233 19.19 -6.72 -33.24
C GLU A 233 18.88 -7.08 -31.78
N GLN A 234 17.72 -6.62 -31.32
CA GLN A 234 17.23 -6.86 -29.96
C GLN A 234 15.74 -7.16 -29.98
N ILE A 235 15.30 -7.95 -29.01
CA ILE A 235 13.91 -8.15 -28.66
C ILE A 235 13.60 -7.38 -27.37
N VAL A 236 12.39 -6.84 -27.30
CA VAL A 236 11.82 -6.21 -26.10
C VAL A 236 10.61 -7.02 -25.68
N ILE A 237 10.62 -7.48 -24.43
CA ILE A 237 9.47 -8.10 -23.78
C ILE A 237 8.93 -7.12 -22.75
N GLU A 238 7.68 -6.70 -22.91
CA GLU A 238 6.95 -5.96 -21.88
C GLU A 238 6.12 -6.95 -21.08
N LEU A 239 6.53 -7.21 -19.84
CA LEU A 239 5.91 -8.19 -18.95
C LEU A 239 5.04 -7.48 -17.91
N THR A 240 3.72 -7.62 -18.02
CA THR A 240 2.76 -7.05 -17.07
C THR A 240 2.42 -8.06 -15.98
N VAL A 241 2.60 -7.66 -14.73
CA VAL A 241 2.28 -8.43 -13.53
C VAL A 241 1.43 -7.61 -12.58
N VAL A 242 0.89 -8.25 -11.55
CA VAL A 242 0.15 -7.59 -10.47
C VAL A 242 0.58 -8.19 -9.13
N LEU A 243 0.68 -7.33 -8.11
CA LEU A 243 0.86 -7.75 -6.72
C LEU A 243 -0.45 -8.32 -6.19
N ASP A 244 -0.43 -9.57 -5.73
CA ASP A 244 -1.59 -10.22 -5.16
C ASP A 244 -1.94 -9.67 -3.78
N ASN A 245 -3.23 -9.66 -3.42
CA ASN A 245 -3.63 -9.35 -2.05
C ASN A 245 -3.36 -10.57 -1.15
N SER A 246 -2.17 -10.62 -0.58
CA SER A 246 -1.71 -11.69 0.28
C SER A 246 -1.07 -11.15 1.56
N PRO A 247 -0.94 -11.99 2.60
CA PRO A 247 -0.23 -11.62 3.83
C PRO A 247 1.27 -11.31 3.64
N ALA A 248 1.88 -11.72 2.52
CA ALA A 248 3.29 -11.43 2.22
C ALA A 248 3.47 -10.02 1.64
N ASN A 249 2.47 -9.54 0.89
CA ASN A 249 2.47 -8.22 0.28
C ASN A 249 1.99 -7.15 1.26
N ILE A 250 2.86 -6.80 2.20
CA ILE A 250 2.67 -5.69 3.15
C ILE A 250 3.41 -4.43 2.68
N ASP A 251 2.85 -3.27 3.02
CA ASP A 251 3.50 -1.99 2.76
C ASP A 251 4.89 -1.92 3.42
N GLY A 252 5.88 -1.43 2.67
CA GLY A 252 7.29 -1.37 3.07
C GLY A 252 8.13 -2.58 2.64
N THR A 253 7.53 -3.68 2.17
CA THR A 253 8.29 -4.83 1.64
C THR A 253 9.03 -4.44 0.36
N SER A 254 10.34 -4.73 0.32
CA SER A 254 11.15 -4.56 -0.89
C SER A 254 11.28 -5.88 -1.65
N PHE A 255 11.17 -5.81 -2.98
CA PHE A 255 11.29 -6.97 -3.86
C PHE A 255 12.03 -6.58 -5.16
N PHE A 256 12.53 -7.58 -5.89
CA PHE A 256 13.13 -7.41 -7.22
C PHE A 256 12.76 -8.63 -8.06
N ASN A 257 12.81 -8.49 -9.38
CA ASN A 257 12.49 -9.60 -10.28
C ASN A 257 13.69 -9.97 -11.16
N THR A 258 13.93 -11.26 -11.33
CA THR A 258 15.08 -11.80 -12.08
C THR A 258 14.59 -12.60 -13.28
N ALA A 259 15.01 -12.22 -14.47
CA ALA A 259 14.87 -13.02 -15.68
C ALA A 259 16.20 -13.70 -16.01
N LYS A 260 16.15 -15.03 -16.18
CA LYS A 260 17.27 -15.90 -16.54
C LYS A 260 17.12 -16.31 -18.00
N TRP A 261 18.20 -16.64 -18.67
CA TRP A 261 18.14 -17.08 -20.05
C TRP A 261 19.36 -17.88 -20.50
N ASP A 262 19.11 -18.71 -21.49
CA ASP A 262 20.11 -19.51 -22.21
C ASP A 262 19.90 -19.34 -23.72
N PHE A 263 20.96 -19.48 -24.50
CA PHE A 263 20.92 -19.36 -25.95
C PHE A 263 22.05 -20.16 -26.62
N GLY A 264 21.97 -20.31 -27.94
CA GLY A 264 23.06 -20.84 -28.76
C GLY A 264 23.78 -19.74 -29.51
N ARG A 265 25.13 -19.77 -29.54
CA ARG A 265 25.92 -18.90 -30.42
C ARG A 265 27.16 -19.58 -30.97
N LEU A 266 27.70 -19.04 -32.06
CA LEU A 266 29.01 -19.43 -32.55
C LEU A 266 30.11 -18.70 -31.78
N ILE A 267 31.14 -19.44 -31.37
CA ILE A 267 32.39 -18.91 -30.83
C ILE A 267 33.51 -19.43 -31.72
N GLU A 268 34.19 -18.55 -32.44
CA GLU A 268 35.28 -18.88 -33.36
C GLU A 268 34.93 -20.01 -34.37
N GLY A 269 33.68 -20.04 -34.83
CA GLY A 269 33.19 -21.00 -35.82
C GLY A 269 32.69 -22.33 -35.24
N VAL A 270 32.77 -22.54 -33.92
CA VAL A 270 32.15 -23.68 -33.22
C VAL A 270 30.83 -23.23 -32.60
N PHE A 271 29.76 -23.99 -32.83
CA PHE A 271 28.44 -23.70 -32.28
C PHE A 271 28.27 -24.35 -30.90
N TYR A 272 27.85 -23.55 -29.92
CA TYR A 272 27.64 -23.98 -28.54
C TYR A 272 26.19 -23.69 -28.15
N GLU A 273 25.51 -24.69 -27.57
CA GLU A 273 24.13 -24.60 -27.10
C GLU A 273 23.87 -25.68 -26.03
N PRO A 274 23.24 -25.34 -24.88
CA PRO A 274 22.95 -23.98 -24.42
C PRO A 274 24.20 -23.29 -23.84
N LEU A 275 24.21 -21.97 -23.92
CA LEU A 275 25.13 -21.08 -23.21
C LEU A 275 24.32 -20.17 -22.29
N PRO A 276 24.70 -20.04 -21.02
CA PRO A 276 24.04 -19.12 -20.11
C PRO A 276 24.38 -17.69 -20.49
N GLY A 277 23.40 -16.79 -20.42
CA GLY A 277 23.64 -15.35 -20.48
C GLY A 277 23.64 -14.71 -19.09
N GLU A 278 24.06 -13.45 -19.05
CA GLU A 278 23.92 -12.64 -17.83
C GLU A 278 22.43 -12.34 -17.59
N TRP A 279 21.96 -12.59 -16.36
CA TRP A 279 20.59 -12.42 -15.95
C TRP A 279 20.19 -10.94 -15.91
N GLY A 280 18.92 -10.70 -16.17
CA GLY A 280 18.30 -9.39 -16.00
C GLY A 280 17.67 -9.29 -14.62
N ILE A 281 18.23 -8.45 -13.76
CA ILE A 281 17.73 -8.20 -12.41
C ILE A 281 17.22 -6.77 -12.38
N THR A 282 15.97 -6.57 -11.96
CA THR A 282 15.42 -5.22 -11.81
C THR A 282 16.09 -4.46 -10.66
N PRO A 283 16.09 -3.12 -10.68
CA PRO A 283 16.23 -2.35 -9.47
C PRO A 283 15.16 -2.76 -8.44
N PRO A 284 15.41 -2.62 -7.12
CA PRO A 284 14.42 -2.96 -6.12
C PRO A 284 13.19 -2.05 -6.22
N MET A 285 12.02 -2.63 -6.01
CA MET A 285 10.75 -1.93 -5.81
C MET A 285 10.25 -2.12 -4.38
N THR A 286 9.49 -1.16 -3.88
CA THR A 286 8.85 -1.25 -2.57
C THR A 286 7.33 -1.28 -2.70
N ILE A 287 6.67 -2.20 -1.99
CA ILE A 287 5.22 -2.22 -1.88
C ILE A 287 4.78 -1.02 -1.05
N ALA A 288 3.83 -0.23 -1.56
CA ALA A 288 3.29 0.91 -0.84
C ALA A 288 1.83 1.18 -1.22
N GLY A 289 1.11 1.88 -0.35
CA GLY A 289 -0.24 2.36 -0.58
C GLY A 289 -0.41 3.85 -0.25
N PRO A 290 -1.63 4.38 -0.43
CA PRO A 290 -2.05 5.63 0.19
C PRO A 290 -2.18 5.46 1.70
N ASP A 291 -1.82 6.49 2.46
CA ASP A 291 -1.99 6.52 3.91
C ASP A 291 -2.46 7.92 4.31
N LEU A 292 -3.65 7.99 4.91
CA LEU A 292 -4.34 9.24 5.16
C LEU A 292 -4.25 9.60 6.65
N VAL A 293 -3.88 10.84 6.91
CA VAL A 293 -4.00 11.47 8.22
C VAL A 293 -4.97 12.63 8.13
N LEU A 294 -5.76 12.85 9.18
CA LEU A 294 -6.73 13.93 9.23
C LEU A 294 -6.35 14.90 10.35
N ARG A 295 -6.46 16.20 10.08
CA ARG A 295 -6.45 17.24 11.09
C ARG A 295 -7.76 17.99 11.09
N LYS A 296 -8.31 18.21 12.28
CA LYS A 296 -9.58 18.91 12.50
C LYS A 296 -9.33 20.24 13.19
N LEU A 297 -9.88 21.30 12.62
CA LEU A 297 -9.79 22.65 13.16
C LEU A 297 -11.19 23.25 13.28
N GLY A 298 -11.35 24.18 14.20
CA GLY A 298 -12.59 24.93 14.36
C GLY A 298 -12.42 26.10 15.32
N PRO A 299 -13.50 26.85 15.58
CA PRO A 299 -13.47 27.91 16.58
C PRO A 299 -13.28 27.34 17.98
N ALA A 300 -12.58 28.07 18.85
CA ALA A 300 -12.45 27.69 20.27
C ALA A 300 -13.74 27.96 21.05
N PHE A 301 -14.52 28.95 20.61
CA PHE A 301 -15.78 29.36 21.24
C PHE A 301 -16.85 29.56 20.17
N LEU A 302 -18.10 29.22 20.50
CA LEU A 302 -19.24 29.47 19.64
C LEU A 302 -20.41 30.00 20.47
N ASN A 303 -21.15 30.97 19.93
CA ASN A 303 -22.37 31.50 20.54
C ASN A 303 -23.61 30.84 19.90
N LEU A 304 -24.73 30.84 20.64
CA LEU A 304 -26.00 30.35 20.11
C LEU A 304 -26.50 31.25 18.97
N GLY A 305 -26.97 30.63 17.88
CA GLY A 305 -27.46 31.32 16.69
C GLY A 305 -26.36 31.79 15.72
N GLU A 306 -25.09 31.54 16.03
CA GLU A 306 -23.96 31.77 15.12
C GLU A 306 -23.50 30.47 14.47
N PHE A 307 -23.00 30.57 13.24
CA PHE A 307 -22.32 29.48 12.57
C PHE A 307 -20.84 29.49 12.90
N GLY A 308 -20.31 28.32 13.25
CA GLY A 308 -18.89 28.06 13.40
C GLY A 308 -18.35 27.29 12.20
N THR A 309 -17.27 27.77 11.60
CA THR A 309 -16.59 27.10 10.50
C THR A 309 -15.57 26.09 11.01
N PHE A 310 -15.78 24.82 10.68
CA PHE A 310 -14.83 23.73 10.92
C PHE A 310 -14.06 23.44 9.63
N THR A 311 -12.81 22.99 9.79
CA THR A 311 -11.94 22.57 8.69
C THR A 311 -11.48 21.14 8.91
N LEU A 312 -11.67 20.29 7.91
CA LEU A 312 -11.10 18.96 7.78
C LEU A 312 -9.94 19.05 6.80
N ASP A 313 -8.74 18.73 7.25
CA ASP A 313 -7.50 18.79 6.50
C ASP A 313 -6.92 17.38 6.39
N VAL A 314 -7.24 16.69 5.30
CA VAL A 314 -6.83 15.31 5.05
C VAL A 314 -5.56 15.31 4.21
N ILE A 315 -4.49 14.72 4.72
CA ILE A 315 -3.17 14.68 4.09
C ILE A 315 -2.86 13.24 3.72
N ASN A 316 -2.41 13.00 2.50
CA ASN A 316 -1.87 11.70 2.12
C ASN A 316 -0.36 11.66 2.37
N ILE A 317 0.06 10.90 3.37
CA ILE A 317 1.46 10.66 3.72
C ILE A 317 2.04 9.40 3.05
N GLY A 318 1.19 8.63 2.35
CA GLY A 318 1.56 7.46 1.56
C GLY A 318 2.25 7.80 0.24
N GLN A 319 2.49 6.77 -0.58
CA GLN A 319 3.22 6.88 -1.86
C GLN A 319 2.35 6.66 -3.09
N PHE A 320 1.06 6.39 -2.90
CA PHE A 320 0.06 6.25 -3.96
C PHE A 320 -1.10 7.21 -3.75
N GLU A 321 -1.82 7.52 -4.82
CA GLU A 321 -3.02 8.36 -4.72
C GLU A 321 -4.12 7.65 -3.92
N ALA A 322 -4.80 8.40 -3.05
CA ALA A 322 -6.02 7.97 -2.39
C ALA A 322 -7.24 8.34 -3.23
N TRP A 323 -8.03 7.33 -3.58
CA TRP A 323 -9.23 7.43 -4.38
C TRP A 323 -10.47 7.22 -3.53
N ASN A 324 -11.58 7.88 -3.92
CA ASN A 324 -12.89 7.75 -3.29
C ASN A 324 -12.85 7.80 -1.75
N VAL A 325 -12.19 8.82 -1.21
CA VAL A 325 -12.05 8.99 0.24
C VAL A 325 -13.42 9.27 0.87
N THR A 326 -13.75 8.53 1.92
CA THR A 326 -14.88 8.78 2.82
C THR A 326 -14.34 9.34 4.13
N ILE A 327 -14.94 10.44 4.56
CA ILE A 327 -14.64 11.14 5.80
C ILE A 327 -15.91 11.13 6.64
N ASP A 328 -15.82 10.60 7.85
CA ASP A 328 -16.90 10.63 8.83
C ASP A 328 -16.56 11.64 9.92
N ASP A 329 -17.57 12.39 10.36
CA ASP A 329 -17.46 13.48 11.31
C ASP A 329 -18.62 13.41 12.32
N GLU A 330 -18.32 12.86 13.50
CA GLU A 330 -19.23 12.72 14.63
C GLU A 330 -19.30 14.06 15.39
N LEU A 331 -20.40 14.78 15.14
CA LEU A 331 -20.69 16.03 15.80
C LEU A 331 -21.07 15.78 17.27
N PRO A 332 -20.69 16.70 18.16
CA PRO A 332 -20.85 16.49 19.59
C PRO A 332 -22.33 16.42 19.99
N LEU A 333 -22.70 15.32 20.64
CA LEU A 333 -23.99 15.12 21.30
C LEU A 333 -23.77 14.84 22.79
N LEU A 334 -24.33 15.67 23.67
CA LEU A 334 -24.24 15.43 25.11
C LEU A 334 -25.21 14.32 25.54
N ALA A 335 -24.65 13.25 26.11
CA ALA A 335 -25.42 12.15 26.68
C ALA A 335 -26.06 12.56 28.02
N GLY A 336 -27.29 13.06 27.97
CA GLY A 336 -28.17 13.24 29.13
C GLY A 336 -28.67 14.68 29.32
N PRO A 337 -29.68 14.88 30.19
CA PRO A 337 -30.24 16.20 30.42
C PRO A 337 -29.26 17.13 31.15
N PRO A 338 -29.22 18.42 30.77
CA PRO A 338 -29.92 18.99 29.63
C PRO A 338 -29.19 18.67 28.32
N PHE A 339 -29.96 18.15 27.37
CA PHE A 339 -29.52 17.85 26.01
C PHE A 339 -28.93 19.12 25.37
N GLY A 340 -27.89 18.94 24.56
CA GLY A 340 -27.12 19.98 23.92
C GLY A 340 -26.08 19.36 22.99
N GLY A 341 -25.47 20.17 22.14
CA GLY A 341 -24.61 19.64 21.09
C GLY A 341 -24.60 20.52 19.86
N MET A 342 -24.43 19.89 18.70
CA MET A 342 -24.43 20.51 17.39
C MET A 342 -25.18 19.65 16.34
N CYS A 343 -26.21 18.94 16.78
CA CYS A 343 -26.89 17.88 16.02
C CYS A 343 -28.21 18.31 15.33
N ASP A 344 -28.78 19.45 15.72
CA ASP A 344 -30.06 19.92 15.18
C ASP A 344 -29.87 20.67 13.86
N THR A 345 -28.68 21.24 13.66
CA THR A 345 -28.35 22.02 12.45
C THR A 345 -27.59 21.16 11.45
N THR A 346 -28.16 20.95 10.26
CA THR A 346 -27.46 20.26 9.17
C THR A 346 -26.22 21.07 8.75
N PRO A 347 -25.01 20.47 8.78
CA PRO A 347 -23.80 21.14 8.34
C PRO A 347 -23.85 21.51 6.87
N THR A 348 -23.22 22.63 6.51
CA THR A 348 -23.16 23.11 5.12
C THR A 348 -21.72 23.23 4.64
N ILE A 349 -21.37 22.54 3.55
CA ILE A 349 -20.04 22.65 2.95
C ILE A 349 -19.86 24.03 2.32
N GLN A 350 -18.86 24.77 2.78
CA GLN A 350 -18.49 26.10 2.28
C GLN A 350 -17.45 26.01 1.16
N SER A 351 -16.50 25.08 1.29
CA SER A 351 -15.47 24.84 0.28
C SER A 351 -14.89 23.44 0.42
N ALA A 352 -14.56 22.79 -0.70
CA ALA A 352 -13.78 21.56 -0.71
C ALA A 352 -12.82 21.62 -1.90
N GLN A 353 -11.52 21.38 -1.68
CA GLN A 353 -10.51 21.42 -2.75
C GLN A 353 -9.23 20.69 -2.34
N VAL A 354 -8.52 20.15 -3.34
CA VAL A 354 -7.20 19.55 -3.19
C VAL A 354 -6.09 20.60 -3.38
N PHE A 355 -5.16 20.63 -2.44
CA PHE A 355 -4.01 21.51 -2.39
C PHE A 355 -2.71 20.71 -2.35
N ALA A 356 -1.61 21.34 -2.73
CA ALA A 356 -0.27 20.81 -2.51
C ALA A 356 0.03 20.70 -1.00
N SER A 357 1.21 20.18 -0.65
CA SER A 357 1.62 19.97 0.74
C SER A 357 1.57 21.22 1.63
N ASP A 358 1.67 22.42 1.05
CA ASP A 358 1.53 23.69 1.76
C ASP A 358 0.09 24.00 2.23
N GLY A 359 -0.93 23.36 1.65
CA GLY A 359 -2.36 23.57 1.92
C GLY A 359 -2.96 24.87 1.42
N THR A 360 -2.27 25.56 0.53
CA THR A 360 -2.70 26.86 0.02
C THR A 360 -2.60 26.95 -1.49
N THR A 361 -1.66 26.22 -2.12
CA THR A 361 -1.49 26.15 -3.57
C THR A 361 -2.41 25.06 -4.14
N PRO A 362 -3.42 25.40 -4.96
CA PRO A 362 -4.24 24.39 -5.62
C PRO A 362 -3.41 23.47 -6.50
N VAL A 363 -3.72 22.17 -6.50
CA VAL A 363 -3.07 21.22 -7.41
C VAL A 363 -3.55 21.49 -8.84
N PRO A 364 -2.65 21.65 -9.83
CA PRO A 364 -3.04 21.81 -11.23
C PRO A 364 -3.95 20.68 -11.70
N GLY A 365 -5.08 21.03 -12.31
CA GLY A 365 -6.09 20.04 -12.77
C GLY A 365 -7.12 19.63 -11.71
N LYS A 366 -6.93 19.98 -10.43
CA LYS A 366 -7.89 19.73 -9.34
C LYS A 366 -8.52 21.05 -8.85
N GLY A 367 -9.65 21.40 -9.48
CA GLY A 367 -10.44 22.58 -9.11
C GLY A 367 -11.22 22.41 -7.80
N PRO A 368 -11.98 23.44 -7.38
CA PRO A 368 -12.94 23.31 -6.28
C PRO A 368 -13.95 22.19 -6.56
N LEU A 369 -14.21 21.36 -5.55
CA LEU A 369 -15.12 20.22 -5.61
C LEU A 369 -16.57 20.68 -5.34
N THR A 370 -17.50 20.22 -6.18
CA THR A 370 -18.92 20.58 -6.07
C THR A 370 -19.74 19.48 -5.39
N VAL A 371 -20.56 19.85 -4.40
CA VAL A 371 -21.50 18.93 -3.73
C VAL A 371 -22.52 18.39 -4.73
N GLY A 372 -22.77 17.08 -4.70
CA GLY A 372 -23.67 16.36 -5.60
C GLY A 372 -23.04 16.00 -6.96
N THR A 373 -21.81 16.41 -7.23
CA THR A 373 -21.05 16.01 -8.43
C THR A 373 -19.72 15.36 -8.05
N ASP A 374 -18.85 16.12 -7.37
CA ASP A 374 -17.51 15.66 -6.98
C ASP A 374 -17.47 15.05 -5.59
N ILE A 375 -18.36 15.51 -4.71
CA ILE A 375 -18.54 14.96 -3.36
C ILE A 375 -20.02 14.69 -3.07
N ALA A 376 -20.32 13.58 -2.41
CA ALA A 376 -21.60 13.34 -1.75
C ALA A 376 -21.49 13.75 -0.28
N VAL A 377 -22.56 14.35 0.25
CA VAL A 377 -22.63 14.76 1.65
C VAL A 377 -23.94 14.21 2.21
N THR A 378 -23.83 13.45 3.30
CA THR A 378 -24.95 12.88 4.04
C THR A 378 -24.86 13.34 5.48
N TYR A 379 -26.02 13.67 6.07
CA TYR A 379 -26.10 14.07 7.46
C TYR A 379 -27.21 13.32 8.16
N SER A 380 -26.86 12.67 9.27
CA SER A 380 -27.80 12.02 10.17
C SER A 380 -27.85 12.81 11.47
N ALA A 381 -29.00 13.38 11.80
CA ALA A 381 -29.22 14.08 13.07
C ALA A 381 -29.13 13.10 14.27
N ALA A 382 -29.37 13.60 15.49
CA ALA A 382 -29.44 12.76 16.68
C ALA A 382 -30.39 11.55 16.48
N PRO A 383 -30.07 10.35 16.97
CA PRO A 383 -28.99 10.05 17.94
C PRO A 383 -27.62 9.77 17.31
N THR A 384 -27.50 9.66 15.99
CA THR A 384 -26.22 9.34 15.32
C THR A 384 -25.30 10.56 15.23
N CYS A 385 -25.87 11.73 14.92
CA CYS A 385 -25.15 13.00 14.85
C CYS A 385 -23.86 12.97 14.01
N GLU A 386 -23.96 12.44 12.79
CA GLU A 386 -22.81 12.18 11.93
C GLU A 386 -22.97 12.90 10.59
N LEU A 387 -21.91 13.62 10.20
CA LEU A 387 -21.70 14.16 8.86
C LEU A 387 -20.74 13.23 8.12
N GLN A 388 -21.18 12.67 7.01
CA GLN A 388 -20.35 11.85 6.14
C GLN A 388 -20.14 12.57 4.80
N ILE A 389 -18.89 12.56 4.33
CA ILE A 389 -18.48 13.18 3.07
C ILE A 389 -17.72 12.14 2.26
N THR A 390 -18.20 11.83 1.06
CA THR A 390 -17.55 10.86 0.16
C THR A 390 -17.12 11.55 -1.14
N VAL A 391 -15.85 11.39 -1.50
CA VAL A 391 -15.31 11.85 -2.78
C VAL A 391 -15.73 10.89 -3.91
N LEU A 392 -16.29 11.44 -4.98
CA LEU A 392 -16.89 10.66 -6.07
C LEU A 392 -16.04 10.67 -7.35
N THR A 393 -15.32 11.76 -7.61
CA THR A 393 -14.63 11.98 -8.89
C THR A 393 -13.12 12.05 -8.73
N ALA A 394 -12.41 11.87 -9.85
CA ALA A 394 -10.94 11.97 -9.91
C ALA A 394 -10.42 13.37 -9.50
N ALA A 395 -11.26 14.40 -9.53
CA ALA A 395 -10.88 15.76 -9.12
C ALA A 395 -10.52 15.84 -7.63
N GLY A 396 -11.08 14.95 -6.80
CA GLY A 396 -10.84 14.89 -5.35
C GLY A 396 -9.82 13.83 -4.92
N THR A 397 -9.09 13.20 -5.85
CA THR A 397 -8.02 12.25 -5.47
C THR A 397 -6.93 12.99 -4.73
N ILE A 398 -6.33 12.33 -3.73
CA ILE A 398 -5.28 12.92 -2.90
C ILE A 398 -3.98 12.20 -3.24
N GLY A 399 -3.11 12.83 -4.02
CA GLY A 399 -1.79 12.28 -4.36
C GLY A 399 -0.79 12.33 -3.20
N PRO A 400 0.39 11.72 -3.34
CA PRO A 400 1.43 11.73 -2.32
C PRO A 400 1.80 13.17 -1.88
N GLY A 401 1.65 13.46 -0.59
CA GLY A 401 1.89 14.78 0.00
C GLY A 401 0.82 15.84 -0.29
N GLU A 402 -0.20 15.53 -1.09
CA GLU A 402 -1.34 16.43 -1.33
C GLU A 402 -2.32 16.42 -0.17
N ARG A 403 -3.20 17.42 -0.16
CA ARG A 403 -4.13 17.69 0.94
C ARG A 403 -5.53 17.98 0.44
N LEU A 404 -6.53 17.24 0.88
CA LEU A 404 -7.94 17.61 0.69
C LEU A 404 -8.38 18.46 1.89
N ILE A 405 -8.72 19.72 1.62
CA ILE A 405 -9.22 20.65 2.63
C ILE A 405 -10.70 20.90 2.40
N ILE A 406 -11.52 20.54 3.40
CA ILE A 406 -12.96 20.78 3.41
C ILE A 406 -13.29 21.73 4.55
N ARG A 407 -14.09 22.76 4.26
CA ARG A 407 -14.64 23.67 5.27
C ARG A 407 -16.14 23.55 5.29
N TYR A 408 -16.71 23.44 6.47
CA TYR A 408 -18.15 23.40 6.65
C TYR A 408 -18.57 24.26 7.83
N ASP A 409 -19.79 24.78 7.76
CA ASP A 409 -20.40 25.52 8.85
C ASP A 409 -21.40 24.63 9.61
N SER A 410 -21.35 24.69 10.93
CA SER A 410 -22.33 24.08 11.84
C SER A 410 -22.62 25.05 13.01
N ALA A 411 -23.65 24.77 13.81
CA ALA A 411 -24.10 25.66 14.88
C ALA A 411 -24.41 24.87 16.17
N LEU A 412 -24.44 25.58 17.30
CA LEU A 412 -24.88 25.01 18.58
C LEU A 412 -26.38 24.72 18.55
N ASP A 413 -26.77 23.60 19.15
CA ASP A 413 -28.18 23.26 19.38
C ASP A 413 -28.80 24.23 20.38
N ALA A 414 -30.08 24.57 20.20
CA ALA A 414 -30.75 25.61 20.97
C ALA A 414 -30.86 25.31 22.49
N ASN A 415 -30.69 24.06 22.88
CA ASN A 415 -30.71 23.58 24.26
C ASN A 415 -29.31 23.55 24.92
N THR A 416 -28.22 23.70 24.15
CA THR A 416 -26.83 23.70 24.62
C THR A 416 -26.62 24.67 25.78
N GLU A 417 -25.86 24.24 26.79
CA GLU A 417 -25.58 25.04 27.98
C GLU A 417 -24.30 25.87 27.85
N ASN A 418 -24.29 27.00 28.57
CA ASN A 418 -23.13 27.87 28.61
C ASN A 418 -21.94 27.21 29.30
N GLY A 419 -20.76 27.38 28.75
CA GLY A 419 -19.50 26.86 29.27
C GLY A 419 -19.25 25.38 29.01
N VAL A 420 -20.15 24.67 28.32
CA VAL A 420 -19.95 23.25 28.00
C VAL A 420 -18.94 23.10 26.88
N ALA A 421 -18.00 22.18 27.07
CA ALA A 421 -17.05 21.74 26.05
C ALA A 421 -17.70 20.64 25.19
N LEU A 422 -17.71 20.86 23.88
CA LEU A 422 -18.28 19.98 22.87
C LEU A 422 -17.15 19.50 21.97
N THR A 423 -16.84 18.20 22.03
CA THR A 423 -15.76 17.60 21.24
C THR A 423 -16.33 16.99 19.97
N ASN A 424 -15.91 17.55 18.85
CA ASN A 424 -16.27 17.12 17.51
C ASN A 424 -15.16 16.21 16.96
N VAL A 425 -15.47 15.00 16.50
CA VAL A 425 -14.49 13.98 16.13
C VAL A 425 -14.64 13.63 14.66
N ALA A 426 -13.57 13.71 13.87
CA ALA A 426 -13.62 13.34 12.45
C ALA A 426 -12.47 12.43 12.06
N GLY A 427 -12.66 11.63 11.02
CA GLY A 427 -11.61 10.79 10.46
C GLY A 427 -11.86 10.39 9.01
N ALA A 428 -10.78 10.16 8.27
CA ALA A 428 -10.84 9.43 7.01
C ALA A 428 -11.02 7.94 7.34
N THR A 429 -12.19 7.40 7.01
CA THR A 429 -12.62 6.05 7.44
C THR A 429 -12.56 5.03 6.31
N GLU A 430 -12.61 5.47 5.05
CA GLU A 430 -12.44 4.59 3.90
C GLU A 430 -11.73 5.31 2.75
N TRP A 431 -10.84 4.61 2.04
CA TRP A 431 -10.27 5.06 0.77
C TRP A 431 -9.75 3.88 -0.06
N PHE A 432 -9.37 4.13 -1.30
CA PHE A 432 -8.88 3.12 -2.24
C PHE A 432 -7.51 3.52 -2.81
N ASN A 433 -6.69 2.54 -3.20
CA ASN A 433 -5.36 2.79 -3.82
C ASN A 433 -5.41 3.00 -5.34
N GLY A 434 -6.60 3.08 -5.95
CA GLY A 434 -6.72 3.23 -7.39
C GLY A 434 -8.12 3.57 -7.87
N ASP A 435 -8.20 3.93 -9.16
CA ASP A 435 -9.45 4.22 -9.85
C ASP A 435 -10.41 3.03 -9.86
N ALA A 436 -11.71 3.30 -9.92
CA ALA A 436 -12.77 2.28 -9.90
C ALA A 436 -12.75 1.34 -11.11
N SER A 437 -12.08 1.71 -12.22
CA SER A 437 -11.86 0.81 -13.36
C SER A 437 -10.86 -0.31 -13.08
N ILE A 438 -10.03 -0.18 -12.03
CA ILE A 438 -9.07 -1.21 -11.64
C ILE A 438 -9.80 -2.24 -10.75
N ALA A 439 -10.13 -3.39 -11.34
CA ALA A 439 -10.84 -4.46 -10.64
C ALA A 439 -10.11 -4.99 -9.39
N GLY A 440 -8.77 -4.94 -9.39
CA GLY A 440 -7.94 -5.38 -8.28
C GLY A 440 -7.66 -4.31 -7.22
N ARG A 441 -8.21 -3.09 -7.31
CA ARG A 441 -7.92 -2.03 -6.33
C ARG A 441 -8.26 -2.49 -4.90
N GLN A 442 -7.45 -2.06 -3.95
CA GLN A 442 -7.62 -2.36 -2.53
C GLN A 442 -8.41 -1.26 -1.83
N THR A 443 -9.22 -1.69 -0.87
CA THR A 443 -9.93 -0.80 0.07
C THR A 443 -9.17 -0.75 1.38
N TYR A 444 -9.00 0.46 1.90
CA TYR A 444 -8.44 0.74 3.20
C TYR A 444 -9.59 1.21 4.09
N THR A 445 -9.82 0.53 5.20
CA THR A 445 -10.85 0.90 6.17
C THR A 445 -10.24 1.17 7.53
N ARG A 446 -10.77 2.21 8.19
CA ARG A 446 -10.42 2.63 9.54
C ARG A 446 -11.71 2.89 10.32
N VAL A 447 -11.65 2.58 11.61
CA VAL A 447 -12.77 2.82 12.53
C VAL A 447 -12.51 4.13 13.25
N LEU A 448 -13.51 5.02 13.26
CA LEU A 448 -13.50 6.21 14.07
C LEU A 448 -13.63 5.81 15.55
N THR A 449 -12.76 6.33 16.42
CA THR A 449 -12.86 6.14 17.88
C THR A 449 -13.33 7.45 18.54
N ASP A 450 -12.85 7.76 19.74
CA ASP A 450 -13.02 9.05 20.41
C ASP A 450 -12.21 10.21 19.80
N GLY A 451 -11.43 9.93 18.74
CA GLY A 451 -10.49 10.85 18.13
C GLY A 451 -9.22 11.06 18.96
N THR A 452 -8.10 11.35 18.30
CA THR A 452 -6.85 11.64 19.02
C THR A 452 -6.73 13.15 19.24
N ALA A 453 -7.08 13.62 20.44
CA ALA A 453 -7.02 15.05 20.74
C ALA A 453 -5.56 15.59 20.76
N GLY A 454 -5.24 16.51 19.85
CA GLY A 454 -4.06 17.37 19.93
C GLY A 454 -3.15 17.36 18.69
N THR A 455 -2.40 18.45 18.48
CA THR A 455 -1.57 18.71 17.28
C THR A 455 -0.37 17.76 17.05
N LEU A 456 -0.19 16.72 17.86
CA LEU A 456 1.03 15.89 17.88
C LEU A 456 0.83 14.44 17.47
N THR A 457 -0.41 13.96 17.32
CA THR A 457 -0.67 12.65 16.74
C THR A 457 -1.11 12.81 15.30
N LEU A 458 -0.42 12.10 14.40
CA LEU A 458 -0.76 12.04 12.98
C LEU A 458 -1.35 10.66 12.73
N ASP A 459 -2.67 10.56 12.79
CA ASP A 459 -3.46 9.37 12.50
C ASP A 459 -4.65 9.73 11.61
N HIS A 460 -5.47 8.73 11.26
CA HIS A 460 -6.58 8.90 10.31
C HIS A 460 -7.73 9.74 10.86
N GLN A 461 -7.66 10.19 12.11
CA GLN A 461 -8.72 10.89 12.84
C GLN A 461 -8.16 12.00 13.70
N ASP A 462 -8.99 12.99 14.03
CA ASP A 462 -8.64 14.07 14.96
C ASP A 462 -9.91 14.59 15.63
N ALA A 463 -9.75 15.27 16.76
CA ALA A 463 -10.83 15.82 17.56
C ALA A 463 -10.60 17.31 17.84
N HIS A 464 -11.64 18.11 17.66
CA HIS A 464 -11.62 19.54 17.99
C HIS A 464 -12.71 19.87 19.01
N THR A 465 -12.32 20.48 20.12
CA THR A 465 -13.25 20.92 21.16
C THR A 465 -13.61 22.40 20.99
N VAL A 466 -14.91 22.66 20.88
CA VAL A 466 -15.48 24.01 20.95
C VAL A 466 -16.17 24.20 22.30
N THR A 467 -15.99 25.35 22.93
CA THR A 467 -16.71 25.70 24.17
C THR A 467 -17.89 26.61 23.84
N ALA A 468 -19.08 26.24 24.31
CA ALA A 468 -20.25 27.11 24.21
C ALA A 468 -20.02 28.37 25.06
N ALA A 469 -19.93 29.54 24.43
CA ALA A 469 -19.75 30.83 25.09
C ALA A 469 -20.97 31.70 24.80
N LEU A 470 -22.04 31.42 25.53
CA LEU A 470 -23.32 32.06 25.29
C LEU A 470 -23.27 33.51 25.77
N SER A 471 -23.48 34.46 24.85
CA SER A 471 -23.63 35.89 25.15
C SER A 471 -24.93 36.41 24.54
N GLY A 472 -25.72 37.13 25.33
CA GLY A 472 -27.00 37.72 24.94
C GLY A 472 -28.21 37.17 25.69
N SER A 473 -29.38 37.30 25.08
CA SER A 473 -30.67 36.83 25.59
C SER A 473 -31.31 35.87 24.61
N PHE A 474 -31.71 34.71 25.11
CA PHE A 474 -32.18 33.57 24.33
C PHE A 474 -33.57 33.16 24.79
N PHE A 475 -34.45 32.84 23.84
CA PHE A 475 -35.79 32.32 24.09
C PHE A 475 -36.02 31.04 23.30
N ASN A 476 -36.43 29.97 23.98
CA ASN A 476 -36.75 28.70 23.36
C ASN A 476 -38.17 28.27 23.76
N LYS A 477 -38.95 27.77 22.78
CA LYS A 477 -40.24 27.12 22.96
C LYS A 477 -40.15 25.71 22.41
N THR A 478 -40.23 24.71 23.29
CA THR A 478 -40.29 23.29 22.89
C THR A 478 -41.65 22.69 23.23
N VAL A 479 -41.98 21.55 22.63
CA VAL A 479 -43.21 20.80 22.89
C VAL A 479 -42.91 19.32 23.03
N VAL A 480 -43.51 18.70 24.04
CA VAL A 480 -43.50 17.25 24.27
C VAL A 480 -44.93 16.75 24.17
N ASN A 481 -45.15 15.67 23.44
CA ASN A 481 -46.43 14.96 23.48
C ASN A 481 -46.38 13.98 24.65
N VAL A 482 -46.99 14.37 25.77
CA VAL A 482 -46.96 13.60 27.02
C VAL A 482 -47.73 12.28 26.87
N THR A 483 -48.71 12.23 25.96
CA THR A 483 -49.48 11.02 25.69
C THR A 483 -48.67 9.99 24.92
N SER A 484 -47.98 10.40 23.84
CA SER A 484 -47.18 9.49 23.02
C SER A 484 -45.74 9.27 23.54
N GLY A 485 -45.24 10.20 24.36
CA GLY A 485 -43.84 10.24 24.82
C GLY A 485 -42.86 10.87 23.83
N GLU A 486 -43.34 11.45 22.72
CA GLU A 486 -42.50 12.10 21.69
C GLU A 486 -41.93 13.44 22.18
N ASP A 487 -40.60 13.61 22.13
CA ASP A 487 -39.86 14.81 22.53
C ASP A 487 -38.66 15.04 21.57
N PRO A 488 -38.63 16.12 20.76
CA PRO A 488 -39.71 17.09 20.58
C PRO A 488 -40.87 16.49 19.76
N ALA A 489 -42.11 16.88 20.08
CA ALA A 489 -43.28 16.42 19.34
C ALA A 489 -43.43 17.12 17.99
N THR A 490 -43.48 16.32 16.93
CA THR A 490 -43.78 16.76 15.55
C THR A 490 -45.21 16.43 15.13
N SER A 491 -45.88 15.55 15.89
CA SER A 491 -47.26 15.13 15.63
C SER A 491 -48.09 15.05 16.92
N ALA A 492 -49.40 15.23 16.77
CA ALA A 492 -50.36 15.07 17.86
C ALA A 492 -51.70 14.56 17.31
N ALA A 493 -52.33 13.63 18.03
CA ALA A 493 -53.68 13.17 17.75
C ALA A 493 -54.71 13.92 18.60
N PRO A 494 -55.98 14.04 18.15
CA PRO A 494 -57.04 14.56 18.99
C PRO A 494 -57.15 13.80 20.32
N GLY A 495 -57.07 14.53 21.44
CA GLY A 495 -57.06 13.96 22.79
C GLY A 495 -55.68 13.84 23.43
N ASP A 496 -54.59 14.08 22.68
CA ASP A 496 -53.24 14.10 23.25
C ASP A 496 -53.03 15.30 24.17
N THR A 497 -52.19 15.10 25.19
CA THR A 497 -51.75 16.18 26.09
C THR A 497 -50.37 16.65 25.64
N LEU A 498 -50.29 17.88 25.16
CA LEU A 498 -49.03 18.52 24.81
C LEU A 498 -48.51 19.36 25.98
N ARG A 499 -47.21 19.25 26.26
CA ARG A 499 -46.52 20.08 27.24
C ARG A 499 -45.53 20.98 26.52
N TYR A 500 -45.87 22.26 26.46
CA TYR A 500 -44.96 23.30 25.98
C TYR A 500 -44.02 23.73 27.11
N ALA A 501 -42.75 23.96 26.79
CA ALA A 501 -41.78 24.55 27.70
C ALA A 501 -41.22 25.83 27.08
N LEU A 502 -41.37 26.95 27.79
CA LEU A 502 -40.85 28.26 27.41
C LEU A 502 -39.64 28.56 28.30
N ARG A 503 -38.45 28.67 27.71
CA ARG A 503 -37.20 28.92 28.44
C ARG A 503 -36.57 30.21 27.96
N ILE A 504 -36.39 31.16 28.87
CA ILE A 504 -35.57 32.34 28.66
C ILE A 504 -34.25 32.16 29.38
N ARG A 505 -33.14 32.50 28.72
CA ARG A 505 -31.82 32.57 29.32
C ARG A 505 -31.20 33.91 28.96
N THR A 506 -30.47 34.51 29.88
CA THR A 506 -29.61 35.66 29.61
C THR A 506 -28.27 35.42 30.28
N THR A 507 -27.18 35.87 29.66
CA THR A 507 -25.83 35.64 30.16
C THR A 507 -25.03 36.92 30.41
N ASP A 508 -25.49 38.06 29.85
CA ASP A 508 -24.74 39.32 29.93
C ASP A 508 -25.29 40.28 30.97
N SER A 509 -26.59 40.23 31.26
CA SER A 509 -27.26 41.13 32.20
C SER A 509 -28.55 40.53 32.73
N PRO A 510 -28.92 40.75 33.99
CA PRO A 510 -30.21 40.30 34.50
C PRO A 510 -31.35 40.94 33.69
N LEU A 511 -32.30 40.11 33.29
CA LEU A 511 -33.56 40.58 32.71
C LEU A 511 -34.46 41.06 33.84
N ASP A 512 -34.95 42.29 33.75
CA ASP A 512 -35.69 42.96 34.84
C ASP A 512 -37.20 42.71 34.72
N VAL A 513 -37.81 43.18 33.64
CA VAL A 513 -39.25 43.01 33.35
C VAL A 513 -39.41 42.17 32.09
N ILE A 514 -39.79 40.91 32.28
CA ILE A 514 -40.05 39.97 31.20
C ILE A 514 -41.56 39.76 31.08
N GLN A 515 -42.09 39.94 29.88
CA GLN A 515 -43.44 39.50 29.52
C GLN A 515 -43.32 38.45 28.42
N ILE A 516 -43.91 37.28 28.66
CA ILE A 516 -44.06 36.23 27.64
C ILE A 516 -45.53 36.20 27.26
N VAL A 517 -45.81 36.29 25.97
CA VAL A 517 -47.16 36.14 25.40
C VAL A 517 -47.10 34.97 24.44
N ASP A 518 -47.98 34.01 24.65
CA ASP A 518 -48.14 32.84 23.80
C ASP A 518 -49.63 32.64 23.56
N ASP A 519 -50.07 32.77 22.32
CA ASP A 519 -51.42 32.45 21.88
C ASP A 519 -51.33 31.10 21.17
N LEU A 520 -51.78 30.04 21.84
CA LEU A 520 -51.64 28.67 21.33
C LEU A 520 -52.47 28.46 20.05
N GLY A 521 -53.56 29.22 19.90
CA GLY A 521 -54.51 29.10 18.80
C GLY A 521 -54.13 29.90 17.56
N VAL A 522 -53.24 30.90 17.66
CA VAL A 522 -53.06 31.92 16.61
C VAL A 522 -52.65 31.38 15.24
N LEU A 523 -51.88 30.28 15.22
CA LEU A 523 -51.42 29.64 13.98
C LEU A 523 -52.43 28.64 13.40
N ASN A 524 -53.55 28.39 14.10
CA ASN A 524 -54.54 27.39 13.73
C ASN A 524 -55.85 28.05 13.29
N ILE A 525 -56.26 27.79 12.04
CA ILE A 525 -57.50 28.32 11.45
C ILE A 525 -58.75 27.77 12.17
N ILE A 526 -58.63 26.56 12.73
CA ILE A 526 -59.69 25.89 13.49
C ILE A 526 -59.20 25.63 14.93
N PRO A 527 -60.10 25.52 15.92
CA PRO A 527 -59.73 25.13 17.29
C PRO A 527 -59.12 23.71 17.27
N VAL A 528 -57.81 23.62 17.51
CA VAL A 528 -57.07 22.34 17.62
C VAL A 528 -56.75 21.94 19.05
N TYR A 529 -56.83 22.89 20.00
CA TYR A 529 -56.79 22.59 21.43
C TYR A 529 -58.20 22.64 22.00
N GLN A 530 -58.41 21.92 23.10
CA GLN A 530 -59.68 21.98 23.82
C GLN A 530 -59.78 23.31 24.60
N PRO A 531 -60.82 24.13 24.40
CA PRO A 531 -61.00 25.34 25.20
C PRO A 531 -61.01 25.05 26.70
N GLY A 532 -60.30 25.87 27.48
CA GLY A 532 -60.18 25.70 28.93
C GLY A 532 -59.17 24.64 29.38
N SER A 533 -58.46 23.97 28.46
CA SER A 533 -57.52 22.89 28.82
C SER A 533 -56.10 23.36 29.14
N LEU A 534 -55.76 24.64 28.90
CA LEU A 534 -54.45 25.19 29.23
C LEU A 534 -54.25 25.19 30.75
N ALA A 535 -53.16 24.60 31.21
CA ALA A 535 -52.81 24.56 32.62
C ALA A 535 -51.30 24.69 32.83
N TRP A 536 -50.90 25.39 33.88
CA TRP A 536 -49.50 25.46 34.31
C TRP A 536 -49.07 24.20 35.03
N VAL A 537 -47.85 23.75 34.75
CA VAL A 537 -47.16 22.79 35.61
C VAL A 537 -46.58 23.57 36.78
N ALA A 538 -47.27 23.59 37.92
CA ALA A 538 -46.94 24.47 39.05
C ALA A 538 -45.48 24.37 39.53
N ALA A 539 -44.86 23.20 39.42
CA ALA A 539 -43.47 22.98 39.82
C ALA A 539 -42.42 23.59 38.86
N SER A 540 -42.81 24.03 37.66
CA SER A 540 -41.90 24.59 36.65
C SER A 540 -41.89 26.12 36.58
N LEU A 541 -42.72 26.80 37.38
CA LEU A 541 -42.77 28.26 37.40
C LEU A 541 -41.59 28.84 38.22
N PRO A 542 -40.90 29.87 37.71
CA PRO A 542 -39.90 30.60 38.48
C PRO A 542 -40.52 31.21 39.75
N PRO A 543 -39.78 31.28 40.87
CA PRO A 543 -40.24 31.99 42.06
C PRO A 543 -40.64 33.44 41.75
N GLY A 544 -41.85 33.83 42.14
CA GLY A 544 -42.35 35.19 41.92
C GLY A 544 -42.94 35.44 40.52
N ALA A 545 -43.08 34.41 39.66
CA ALA A 545 -43.76 34.55 38.38
C ALA A 545 -45.24 34.94 38.57
N ASP A 546 -45.68 36.00 37.88
CA ASP A 546 -47.08 36.38 37.80
C ASP A 546 -47.76 35.66 36.63
N VAL A 547 -48.73 34.80 36.96
CA VAL A 547 -49.52 34.04 35.99
C VAL A 547 -50.99 34.49 35.95
N SER A 548 -51.36 35.59 36.63
CA SER A 548 -52.76 36.03 36.71
C SER A 548 -53.37 36.40 35.36
N ASN A 549 -52.52 36.69 34.37
CA ASN A 549 -52.92 37.03 33.01
C ASN A 549 -52.98 35.81 32.07
N THR A 550 -52.82 34.58 32.59
CA THR A 550 -53.07 33.36 31.81
C THR A 550 -54.57 33.04 31.83
N ASP A 551 -55.22 33.12 30.68
CA ASP A 551 -56.64 32.77 30.53
C ASP A 551 -56.77 31.48 29.71
N PRO A 552 -57.14 30.34 30.30
CA PRO A 552 -57.25 29.07 29.57
C PRO A 552 -58.41 29.05 28.55
N THR A 553 -59.29 30.06 28.58
CA THR A 553 -60.36 30.29 27.60
C THR A 553 -60.10 31.51 26.72
N GLY A 554 -58.93 32.14 26.89
CA GLY A 554 -58.45 33.27 26.12
C GLY A 554 -57.83 32.86 24.79
N GLY A 555 -57.10 33.79 24.18
CA GLY A 555 -56.39 33.56 22.92
C GLY A 555 -57.31 33.34 21.72
N SER A 556 -56.69 33.07 20.58
CA SER A 556 -57.40 32.73 19.36
C SER A 556 -58.16 31.41 19.54
N ASN A 557 -59.39 31.33 19.04
CA ASN A 557 -60.27 30.15 19.18
C ASN A 557 -60.62 29.73 20.63
N GLY A 558 -60.31 30.56 21.64
CA GLY A 558 -60.60 30.27 23.05
C GLY A 558 -59.74 29.15 23.65
N THR A 559 -58.54 28.92 23.08
CA THR A 559 -57.67 27.79 23.39
C THR A 559 -56.57 28.07 24.42
N GLY A 560 -56.50 29.29 24.94
CA GLY A 560 -55.39 29.75 25.78
C GLY A 560 -54.47 30.69 25.05
#